data_AF-A0A7C4V6F8-F1
#
_entry.id   AF-A0A7C4V6F8-F1
#
_cell.length_a   1.000
_cell.length_b   1.000
_cell.length_c   1.000
_cell.angle_alpha   90.00
_cell.angle_beta   90.00
_cell.angle_gamma   90.00
#
_symmetry.space_group_name_H-M   'P 1'
#
loop_
_entity.id
_entity.type
_entity.pdbx_description
1 polymer ?
#
loop_
_entity_poly.entity_id
_entity_poly.type
_entity_poly.pdbx_seq_one_letter_code
_entity_poly.pdbx_strand_id
1 'polypeptide(L)'
;MQEKKFSFGKPQSAVQEKPSVRPLKAFRSGAIQVSIWENESLSTEGQVQSYKTVSFDRRYKDRNGEWKSTNNLRVNDLPKASLLLSKAYEYLVLTGEDEEAYA
;
A
#
# COMPACT_ATOMS: atom_id res chain seq x y z
N MET A 1 -22.08 -48.54 -13.22
CA MET A 1 -20.95 -47.62 -13.48
C MET A 1 -21.52 -46.24 -13.74
N GLN A 2 -21.35 -45.29 -12.83
CA GLN A 2 -21.69 -43.88 -13.04
C GLN A 2 -20.47 -43.04 -12.67
N GLU A 3 -19.96 -42.29 -13.64
CA GLU A 3 -18.78 -41.45 -13.52
C GLU A 3 -19.11 -40.20 -12.68
N LYS A 4 -18.48 -40.09 -11.50
CA LYS A 4 -18.45 -38.83 -10.75
C LYS A 4 -17.45 -37.89 -11.41
N LYS A 5 -17.95 -36.84 -12.07
CA LYS A 5 -17.12 -35.72 -12.52
C LYS A 5 -16.63 -34.94 -11.30
N PHE A 6 -15.34 -35.09 -10.97
CA PHE A 6 -14.66 -34.26 -9.98
C PHE A 6 -14.23 -32.97 -10.67
N SER A 7 -15.03 -31.91 -10.52
CA SER A 7 -14.68 -30.56 -10.97
C SER A 7 -13.63 -30.00 -10.01
N PHE A 8 -12.38 -29.89 -10.47
CA PHE A 8 -11.34 -29.12 -9.79
C PHE A 8 -11.75 -27.65 -9.72
N GLY A 9 -12.24 -27.22 -8.56
CA GLY A 9 -12.38 -25.81 -8.24
C GLY A 9 -11.01 -25.14 -8.30
N LYS A 10 -10.91 -24.05 -9.06
CA LYS A 10 -9.73 -23.17 -9.02
C LYS A 10 -9.49 -22.76 -7.55
N PRO A 11 -8.25 -22.80 -7.03
CA PRO A 11 -7.97 -22.18 -5.74
C PRO A 11 -8.20 -20.68 -5.91
N GLN A 12 -9.33 -20.16 -5.43
CA GLN A 12 -9.51 -18.73 -5.23
C GLN A 12 -8.50 -18.35 -4.16
N SER A 13 -7.45 -17.63 -4.59
CA SER A 13 -6.45 -17.02 -3.74
C SER A 13 -7.17 -16.28 -2.62
N ALA A 14 -6.99 -16.75 -1.39
CA ALA A 14 -7.54 -16.09 -0.21
C ALA A 14 -6.98 -14.66 -0.17
N VAL A 15 -7.82 -13.69 -0.53
CA VAL A 15 -7.58 -12.28 -0.21
C VAL A 15 -7.75 -12.20 1.30
N GLN A 16 -6.67 -12.37 2.04
CA GLN A 16 -6.67 -12.10 3.47
C GLN A 16 -6.92 -10.60 3.62
N GLU A 17 -8.10 -10.24 4.12
CA GLU A 17 -8.42 -8.87 4.51
C GLU A 17 -7.49 -8.49 5.67
N LYS A 18 -6.36 -7.83 5.34
CA LYS A 18 -5.52 -7.18 6.35
C LYS A 18 -6.43 -6.28 7.20
N PRO A 19 -6.33 -6.31 8.54
CA PRO A 19 -7.10 -5.41 9.39
C PRO A 19 -6.86 -3.95 8.95
N SER A 20 -7.84 -3.08 9.20
CA SER A 20 -7.78 -1.65 8.91
C SER A 20 -6.72 -0.98 9.79
N VAL A 21 -5.45 -1.19 9.44
CA VAL A 21 -4.31 -0.48 10.00
C VAL A 21 -4.42 0.95 9.50
N ARG A 22 -4.21 1.94 10.36
CA ARG A 22 -4.10 3.33 9.90
C ARG A 22 -2.67 3.57 9.42
N PRO A 23 -2.46 4.40 8.39
CA PRO A 23 -1.11 4.74 7.99
C PRO A 23 -0.40 5.46 9.15
N LEU A 24 0.88 5.12 9.35
CA LEU A 24 1.79 5.75 10.30
C LEU A 24 1.86 7.27 10.02
N LYS A 25 1.99 7.63 8.74
CA LYS A 25 1.99 9.01 8.28
C LYS A 25 1.35 9.11 6.91
N ALA A 26 0.67 10.21 6.62
CA ALA A 26 0.20 10.50 5.27
C ALA A 26 0.44 11.97 4.90
N PHE A 27 0.87 12.19 3.66
CA PHE A 27 1.05 13.49 3.04
C PHE A 27 0.04 13.64 1.89
N ARG A 28 -0.51 14.84 1.72
CA ARG A 28 -1.55 15.10 0.71
C ARG A 28 -1.29 16.41 -0.02
N SER A 29 -1.56 16.43 -1.32
CA SER A 29 -1.58 17.63 -2.14
C SER A 29 -2.68 17.53 -3.20
N GLY A 30 -3.79 18.23 -2.96
CA GLY A 30 -4.99 18.14 -3.80
C GLY A 30 -5.52 16.71 -3.86
N ALA A 31 -5.57 16.15 -5.07
CA ALA A 31 -6.05 14.79 -5.32
C ALA A 31 -5.03 13.69 -5.00
N ILE A 32 -3.75 14.02 -4.77
CA ILE A 32 -2.69 13.03 -4.55
C ILE A 32 -2.44 12.86 -3.06
N GLN A 33 -2.27 11.61 -2.65
CA GLN A 33 -1.93 11.18 -1.32
C GLN A 33 -0.75 10.20 -1.37
N VAL A 34 0.17 10.34 -0.43
CA VAL A 34 1.22 9.34 -0.14
C VAL A 34 1.06 8.93 1.33
N SER A 35 1.05 7.64 1.59
CA SER A 35 0.86 7.06 2.91
C SER A 35 2.01 6.12 3.24
N ILE A 36 2.54 6.24 4.44
CA ILE A 36 3.57 5.39 5.04
C ILE A 36 2.84 4.42 5.96
N TRP A 37 3.18 3.14 5.85
CA TRP A 37 2.59 2.05 6.59
C TRP A 37 3.66 1.30 7.35
N GLU A 38 3.35 0.94 8.59
CA GLU A 38 4.14 -0.02 9.35
C GLU A 38 3.51 -1.40 9.15
N ASN A 39 4.34 -2.36 8.75
CA ASN A 39 3.95 -3.75 8.52
C ASN A 39 4.86 -4.66 9.33
N GLU A 40 4.36 -5.86 9.58
CA GLU A 40 5.12 -6.93 10.22
C GLU A 40 5.18 -8.13 9.27
N SER A 41 6.32 -8.81 9.27
CA SER A 41 6.49 -10.11 8.59
C SER A 41 7.23 -11.07 9.50
N LEU A 42 6.93 -12.36 9.36
CA LEU A 42 7.71 -13.42 9.98
C LEU A 42 8.94 -13.71 9.12
N SER A 43 10.11 -13.68 9.72
CA SER A 43 11.34 -14.19 9.12
C SER A 43 11.28 -15.71 8.98
N THR A 44 12.21 -16.27 8.18
CA THR A 44 12.35 -17.73 8.03
C THR A 44 12.61 -18.46 9.35
N GLU A 45 13.12 -17.74 10.36
CA GLU A 45 13.43 -18.25 11.70
C GLU A 45 12.26 -18.05 12.69
N GLY A 46 11.12 -17.53 12.22
CA GLY A 46 9.93 -17.30 13.05
C GLY A 46 9.96 -16.03 13.89
N GLN A 47 10.99 -15.19 13.74
CA GLN A 47 11.05 -13.88 14.40
C GLN A 47 10.19 -12.86 13.65
N VAL A 48 9.47 -12.01 14.38
CA VAL A 48 8.71 -10.88 13.81
C VAL A 48 9.68 -9.77 13.46
N GLN A 49 9.68 -9.34 12.20
CA GLN A 49 10.41 -8.17 11.70
C GLN A 49 9.41 -7.12 11.25
N SER A 50 9.54 -5.91 11.77
CA SER A 50 8.78 -4.75 11.30
C SER A 50 9.48 -4.12 10.10
N TYR A 51 8.69 -3.63 9.15
CA TYR A 51 9.19 -2.90 7.99
C TYR A 51 8.17 -1.87 7.53
N LYS A 52 8.66 -0.81 6.91
CA LYS A 52 7.82 0.28 6.42
C LYS A 52 7.58 0.14 4.93
N THR A 53 6.36 0.47 4.49
CA THR A 53 6.03 0.56 3.07
C THR A 53 5.38 1.90 2.76
N VAL A 54 5.56 2.37 1.53
CA VAL A 54 4.97 3.62 1.04
C VAL A 54 4.00 3.31 -0.08
N SER A 55 2.77 3.79 0.03
CA SER A 55 1.76 3.72 -1.03
C SER A 55 1.42 5.12 -1.53
N PHE A 56 1.07 5.25 -2.80
CA PHE A 56 0.53 6.49 -3.35
C PHE A 56 -0.83 6.24 -4.00
N ASP A 57 -1.73 7.21 -3.90
CA ASP A 57 -3.05 7.15 -4.53
C ASP A 57 -3.53 8.53 -4.98
N ARG A 58 -4.30 8.54 -6.06
CA ARG A 58 -5.02 9.70 -6.59
C ARG A 58 -6.51 9.53 -6.37
N ARG A 59 -7.13 10.48 -5.67
CA ARG A 59 -8.58 10.54 -5.47
C ARG A 59 -9.26 11.25 -6.64
N TYR A 60 -10.38 10.70 -7.08
CA TYR A 60 -11.22 11.31 -8.11
C TYR A 60 -12.68 10.96 -7.87
N LYS A 61 -13.60 11.82 -8.34
CA LYS A 61 -15.00 11.46 -8.44
C LYS A 61 -15.23 10.74 -9.78
N ASP A 62 -15.88 9.59 -9.72
CA ASP A 62 -16.32 8.89 -10.91
C ASP A 62 -17.60 9.52 -11.50
N ARG A 63 -18.15 8.90 -12.54
CA ARG A 63 -19.35 9.39 -13.24
C ARG A 63 -20.61 9.36 -12.35
N ASN A 64 -20.62 8.53 -11.32
CA ASN A 64 -21.73 8.41 -10.37
C ASN A 64 -21.56 9.39 -9.18
N GLY A 65 -20.48 10.20 -9.18
CA GLY A 65 -20.16 11.12 -8.11
C GLY A 65 -19.46 10.46 -6.91
N GLU A 66 -19.14 9.17 -6.99
CA GLU A 66 -18.48 8.44 -5.92
C GLU A 66 -16.98 8.73 -5.93
N TRP A 67 -16.42 8.92 -4.73
CA TRP A 67 -14.98 9.10 -4.61
C TRP A 67 -14.24 7.76 -4.69
N LYS A 68 -13.44 7.61 -5.74
CA LYS A 68 -12.56 6.45 -5.97
C LYS A 68 -11.10 6.85 -5.83
N SER A 69 -10.23 5.87 -5.61
CA SER A 69 -8.77 6.01 -5.65
C SER A 69 -8.19 5.23 -6.83
N THR A 70 -7.06 5.68 -7.35
CA THR A 70 -6.28 4.97 -8.38
C THR A 70 -4.80 5.25 -8.20
N ASN A 71 -3.94 4.35 -8.65
CA ASN A 71 -2.50 4.56 -8.77
C ASN A 71 -2.09 5.11 -10.15
N ASN A 72 -3.05 5.36 -11.05
CA ASN A 72 -2.77 5.98 -12.33
C ASN A 72 -2.65 7.50 -12.19
N LEU A 73 -1.46 8.01 -12.51
CA LEU A 73 -1.11 9.43 -12.46
C LEU A 73 -1.27 10.08 -13.84
N ARG A 74 -1.68 11.34 -13.84
CA ARG A 74 -1.64 12.22 -15.02
C ARG A 74 -0.36 13.05 -14.96
N VAL A 75 0.01 13.68 -16.08
CA VAL A 75 1.19 14.56 -16.17
C VAL A 75 1.20 15.63 -15.07
N ASN A 76 0.05 16.25 -14.80
CA ASN A 76 -0.07 17.29 -13.76
C ASN A 76 -0.03 16.76 -12.32
N ASP A 77 -0.15 15.44 -12.13
CA ASP A 77 -0.01 14.81 -10.82
C ASP A 77 1.46 14.57 -10.48
N LEU A 78 2.34 14.45 -11.49
CA LEU A 78 3.75 14.08 -11.31
C LEU A 78 4.53 15.06 -10.41
N PRO A 79 4.42 16.40 -10.55
CA PRO A 79 5.15 17.31 -9.65
C PRO A 79 4.69 17.18 -8.19
N LYS A 80 3.39 16.94 -7.98
CA LYS A 80 2.82 16.73 -6.64
C LYS A 80 3.26 15.39 -6.06
N ALA A 81 3.22 14.33 -6.86
CA ALA A 81 3.67 13.01 -6.45
C ALA A 81 5.16 13.04 -6.06
N SER A 82 6.01 13.68 -6.87
CA SER A 82 7.43 13.86 -6.58
C SER A 82 7.65 14.57 -5.25
N LEU A 83 6.99 15.71 -5.01
CA LEU A 83 7.09 16.44 -3.74
C LEU A 83 6.67 15.58 -2.53
N LEU A 84 5.54 14.87 -2.65
CA LEU A 84 5.04 14.05 -1.55
C LEU A 84 5.93 12.84 -1.27
N LEU A 85 6.52 12.22 -2.31
CA LEU A 85 7.50 11.15 -2.16
C LEU A 85 8.78 11.66 -1.49
N SER A 86 9.28 12.85 -1.88
CA SER A 86 10.41 13.48 -1.20
C SER A 86 10.11 13.73 0.28
N LYS A 87 8.88 14.16 0.62
CA LYS A 87 8.47 14.34 2.02
C LYS A 87 8.33 13.03 2.79
N ALA A 88 7.89 11.97 2.14
CA ALA A 88 7.86 10.64 2.75
C ALA A 88 9.28 10.13 3.05
N TYR A 89 10.21 10.28 2.10
CA TYR A 89 11.61 9.95 2.29
C TYR A 89 12.25 10.76 3.42
N GLU A 90 12.05 12.09 3.42
CA GLU A 90 12.54 12.97 4.48
C GLU A 90 12.03 12.53 5.86
N TYR A 91 10.74 12.20 5.96
CA TYR A 91 10.16 11.67 7.20
C TYR A 91 10.88 10.40 7.65
N LEU A 92 10.95 9.38 6.79
CA LEU A 92 11.53 8.08 7.12
C LEU A 92 13.00 8.16 7.55
N VAL A 93 13.79 8.97 6.86
CA VAL A 93 15.23 9.09 7.11
C VAL A 93 15.52 9.95 8.34
N LEU A 94 14.79 11.04 8.55
CA LEU A 94 15.06 11.95 9.67
C LEU A 94 14.48 11.49 11.01
N THR A 95 13.44 10.66 11.02
CA THR A 95 12.89 10.12 12.27
C THR A 95 13.70 8.96 12.84
N GLY A 96 14.75 8.48 12.13
CA GLY A 96 15.53 7.31 12.53
C GLY A 96 14.71 6.01 12.49
N GLU A 97 13.51 6.04 11.91
CA GLU A 97 12.58 4.92 11.90
C GLU A 97 12.99 3.81 10.91
N ASP A 98 13.99 4.04 10.06
CA ASP A 98 14.52 3.09 9.08
C ASP A 98 15.89 2.48 9.48
N GLU A 99 16.37 2.69 10.72
CA GLU A 99 17.70 2.22 11.16
C GLU A 99 17.88 0.68 11.12
N GLU A 100 16.80 -0.11 11.07
CA GLU A 100 16.86 -1.58 11.12
C GLU A 100 16.84 -2.28 9.75
N ALA A 101 16.67 -1.56 8.62
CA ALA A 101 16.38 -2.19 7.32
C ALA A 101 17.56 -2.29 6.32
N TYR A 102 18.74 -1.73 6.65
CA TYR A 102 19.91 -1.71 5.75
C TYR A 102 21.24 -2.14 6.40
N ALA A 103 21.21 -2.66 7.61
CA ALA A 103 22.34 -3.35 8.25
C ALA A 103 22.26 -4.87 7.98
#